data_AF-A0A921G0I9-F1
#
_entry.id   AF-A0A921G0I9-F1
#
_cell.length_a   1.000
_cell.length_b   1.000
_cell.length_c   1.000
_cell.angle_alpha   90.00
_cell.angle_beta   90.00
_cell.angle_gamma   90.00
#
_symmetry.space_group_name_H-M   'P 1'
#
loop_
_entity.id
_entity.type
_entity.pdbx_description
1 polymer ?
#
loop_
_entity_poly.entity_id
_entity_poly.type
_entity_poly.pdbx_seq_one_letter_code
_entity_poly.pdbx_strand_id
1 'polypeptide(L)' 'NEQYCTSYTLKDLQLRLPTSFVRIHRSYIVNIPFIQRISRDISSNLLITLRSGTELPVSQTYMTDVKKALGF' A
#
# COMPACT_ATOMS: atom_id res chain seq x y z
N ASN A 1 -15.93 -10.36 -2.46
CA ASN A 1 -14.77 -9.99 -1.61
C ASN A 1 -14.55 -11.07 -0.59
N GLU A 2 -13.68 -12.01 -0.91
CA GLU A 2 -13.28 -13.06 0.03
C GLU A 2 -12.00 -12.61 0.74
N GLN A 3 -11.95 -12.83 2.05
CA GLN A 3 -10.77 -12.54 2.85
C GLN A 3 -10.01 -13.85 3.06
N TYR A 4 -8.71 -13.81 2.79
CA TYR A 4 -7.83 -14.96 2.94
C TYR A 4 -6.79 -14.66 4.01
N CYS A 5 -6.63 -15.56 4.97
CA CYS A 5 -5.58 -15.50 5.98
C CYS A 5 -4.36 -16.28 5.49
N THR A 6 -3.17 -15.78 5.82
CA THR A 6 -1.91 -16.46 5.52
C THR A 6 -1.01 -16.49 6.75
N SER A 7 -0.21 -17.56 6.89
CA SER A 7 0.80 -17.68 7.94
C SER A 7 2.09 -16.92 7.62
N TYR A 8 2.21 -16.32 6.44
CA TYR A 8 3.39 -15.55 6.04
C TYR A 8 3.39 -14.15 6.67
N THR A 9 4.58 -13.68 7.03
CA THR A 9 4.73 -12.29 7.48
C THR A 9 4.60 -11.33 6.30
N LEU A 10 4.30 -10.06 6.56
CA LEU A 10 4.31 -9.02 5.51
C LEU A 10 5.67 -8.88 4.85
N LYS A 11 6.76 -9.16 5.57
CA LYS A 11 8.12 -9.13 4.99
C LYS A 11 8.31 -10.27 4.00
N ASP A 12 7.86 -11.48 4.33
CA ASP A 12 7.90 -12.63 3.43
C ASP A 12 7.01 -12.41 2.20
N LEU A 13 5.81 -11.88 2.40
CA LEU A 13 4.91 -11.55 1.29
C LEU A 13 5.53 -10.50 0.38
N GLN A 14 6.18 -9.46 0.91
CA GLN A 14 6.86 -8.44 0.12
C GLN A 14 7.95 -9.04 -0.80
N LEU A 15 8.63 -10.10 -0.38
CA LEU A 15 9.66 -10.78 -1.18
C LEU A 15 9.05 -11.72 -2.24
N ARG A 16 7.87 -12.27 -1.99
CA ARG A 16 7.19 -13.23 -2.87
C ARG A 16 6.27 -12.56 -3.87
N LEU A 17 5.72 -11.39 -3.52
CA LEU A 17 4.80 -10.65 -4.35
C LEU A 17 5.56 -9.94 -5.49
N PRO A 18 4.93 -9.82 -6.67
CA PRO A 18 5.54 -9.10 -7.78
C PRO A 18 5.70 -7.61 -7.46
N THR A 19 6.53 -6.92 -8.27
CA THR A 19 6.83 -5.49 -8.14
C THR A 19 5.61 -4.57 -8.26
N SER A 20 4.47 -5.09 -8.73
CA SER A 20 3.19 -4.39 -8.71
C SER A 20 2.63 -4.20 -7.29
N PHE A 21 3.15 -4.93 -6.29
CA PHE A 21 2.78 -4.75 -4.90
C PHE A 21 3.78 -3.85 -4.19
N VAL A 22 3.26 -2.83 -3.51
CA VAL A 22 4.07 -1.89 -2.74
C VAL A 22 3.64 -1.92 -1.28
N ARG A 23 4.63 -1.92 -0.39
CA ARG A 23 4.39 -1.80 1.05
C ARG A 23 4.23 -0.33 1.41
N ILE A 24 3.07 0.02 1.94
CA ILE A 24 2.69 1.41 2.23
C ILE A 24 2.69 1.70 3.74
N HIS A 25 2.62 0.66 4.55
CA HIS A 25 2.56 0.75 6.00
C HIS A 25 3.24 -0.47 6.59
N ARG A 26 3.59 -0.42 7.88
CA ARG A 26 4.09 -1.60 8.61
C ARG A 26 3.13 -2.79 8.53
N SER A 27 1.83 -2.52 8.39
CA SER A 27 0.75 -3.51 8.34
C SER A 27 0.08 -3.69 6.98
N TYR A 28 0.46 -2.93 5.94
CA TYR A 28 -0.26 -2.94 4.65
C TYR A 28 0.67 -3.04 3.44
N ILE A 29 0.30 -3.93 2.52
CA ILE A 29 0.85 -4.05 1.17
C ILE A 29 -0.33 -3.91 0.21
N VAL A 30 -0.19 -3.06 -0.80
CA VAL A 30 -1.25 -2.79 -1.77
C VAL A 30 -0.77 -3.10 -3.17
N ASN A 31 -1.69 -3.49 -4.03
CA ASN A 31 -1.43 -3.69 -5.45
C ASN A 31 -1.62 -2.34 -6.19
N ILE A 32 -0.56 -1.82 -6.80
CA ILE A 32 -0.52 -0.52 -7.48
C ILE A 32 -1.63 -0.37 -8.54
N PRO A 33 -1.86 -1.33 -9.46
CA PRO A 33 -2.99 -1.30 -10.40
C PRO A 33 -4.38 -1.10 -9.78
N PHE A 34 -4.55 -1.48 -8.51
CA PHE A 34 -5.81 -1.37 -7.77
C PHE A 34 -5.96 -0.06 -7.01
N ILE A 35 -4.94 0.79 -7.00
CA ILE A 35 -5.02 2.14 -6.47
C ILE A 35 -5.92 2.96 -7.40
N GLN A 36 -6.94 3.60 -6.82
CA GLN A 36 -7.83 4.50 -7.53
C GLN A 36 -7.38 5.95 -7.41
N ARG A 37 -6.98 6.37 -6.20
CA ARG A 37 -6.55 7.74 -5.92
C ARG A 37 -5.51 7.75 -4.81
N ILE A 38 -4.63 8.74 -4.88
CA ILE A 38 -3.70 9.07 -3.81
C ILE A 38 -3.97 10.50 -3.39
N SER A 39 -4.23 10.71 -2.11
CA SER A 39 -4.54 11.99 -1.50
C SER A 39 -3.65 12.22 -0.27
N ARG A 40 -3.82 13.35 0.39
CA ARG A 40 -3.24 13.60 1.70
C ARG A 40 -4.38 13.75 2.71
N ASP A 41 -4.20 13.19 3.90
CA ASP A 41 -5.11 13.42 5.01
C ASP A 41 -4.91 14.83 5.60
N ILE A 42 -5.74 15.19 6.58
CA ILE A 42 -5.71 16.48 7.29
C ILE A 42 -4.36 16.69 8.01
N SER A 43 -3.69 15.61 8.39
CA SER A 43 -2.36 15.61 9.02
C SER A 43 -1.22 15.56 8.01
N SER A 44 -1.48 15.79 6.72
CA SER A 44 -0.52 15.75 5.61
C SER A 44 0.14 14.39 5.34
N ASN A 45 -0.38 13.30 5.92
CA ASN A 45 0.05 11.95 5.58
C ASN A 45 -0.55 11.54 4.24
N LEU A 46 0.17 10.70 3.50
CA LEU A 46 -0.31 10.18 2.24
C LEU A 46 -1.41 9.14 2.51
N LEU A 47 -2.51 9.21 1.77
CA LEU A 47 -3.66 8.33 1.86
C LEU A 47 -3.89 7.68 0.50
N ILE A 48 -4.04 6.36 0.47
CA ILE A 48 -4.30 5.58 -0.74
C ILE A 48 -5.75 5.10 -0.71
N THR A 49 -6.53 5.53 -1.69
CA THR A 49 -7.88 5.03 -1.94
C THR A 49 -7.80 3.93 -3.00
N LEU A 50 -8.22 2.72 -2.64
CA LEU A 50 -8.33 1.58 -3.54
C LEU A 50 -9.64 1.64 -4.35
N ARG A 51 -9.70 0.93 -5.47
CA ARG A 51 -10.93 0.81 -6.29
C ARG A 51 -12.14 0.24 -5.54
N SER A 52 -11.92 -0.45 -4.42
CA SER A 52 -12.98 -0.90 -3.52
C SER A 52 -13.60 0.22 -2.68
N GLY A 53 -13.06 1.44 -2.74
CA GLY A 53 -13.39 2.54 -1.82
C GLY A 53 -12.65 2.46 -0.49
N THR A 54 -11.78 1.47 -0.28
CA THR A 54 -10.99 1.32 0.95
C THR A 54 -9.87 2.36 0.98
N GLU A 55 -9.77 3.10 2.07
CA GLU A 55 -8.72 4.09 2.29
C GLU A 55 -7.67 3.55 3.26
N LEU A 56 -6.41 3.65 2.87
CA LEU A 56 -5.27 3.13 3.62
C LEU A 56 -4.23 4.22 3.84
N PRO A 57 -3.86 4.52 5.11
CA PRO A 57 -2.82 5.48 5.39
C PRO A 57 -1.45 4.92 5.07
N VAL A 58 -0.59 5.78 4.53
CA VAL A 58 0.81 5.47 4.27
C VAL A 58 1.65 6.01 5.42
N SER A 59 2.50 5.15 5.99
CA SER A 59 3.43 5.58 7.04
C SER A 59 4.56 6.40 6.43
N GLN A 60 5.00 7.45 7.14
CA GLN A 60 6.07 8.34 6.69
C GLN A 60 7.34 7.59 6.28
N THR A 61 7.72 6.54 7.03
CA THR A 61 8.86 5.67 6.71
C THR A 61 8.78 5.03 5.33
N TYR A 62 7.58 4.68 4.87
CA TYR A 62 7.34 4.00 3.59
C TYR A 62 6.98 4.99 2.47
N MET A 63 6.84 6.28 2.79
CA MET A 63 6.42 7.30 1.82
C MET A 63 7.43 7.42 0.66
N THR A 64 8.73 7.26 0.93
CA THR A 64 9.78 7.27 -0.08
C THR A 64 9.65 6.09 -1.04
N ASP A 65 9.42 4.89 -0.54
CA ASP A 65 9.23 3.69 -1.36
C ASP A 65 7.97 3.79 -2.22
N VAL A 66 6.87 4.31 -1.64
CA VAL A 66 5.62 4.52 -2.37
C VAL A 66 5.79 5.52 -3.49
N LYS A 67 6.45 6.67 -3.26
CA LYS A 67 6.73 7.66 -4.31
C LYS A 67 7.56 7.06 -5.44
N LYS A 68 8.62 6.33 -5.11
CA LYS A 68 9.47 5.64 -6.10
C LYS A 68 8.69 4.62 -6.92
N ALA A 69 7.85 3.81 -6.27
CA ALA A 69 7.03 2.81 -6.94
C ALA A 69 5.98 3.41 -7.89
N LEU A 70 5.57 4.66 -7.64
CA LEU A 70 4.62 5.40 -8.45
C LEU A 70 5.26 6.31 -9.49
N GLY A 71 6.60 6.40 -9.54
CA GLY A 71 7.33 7.21 -10.51
C GLY A 71 7.35 8.72 -10.22
N PHE A 72 7.21 9.12 -8.95
CA PHE A 72 7.40 10.50 -8.50
C PHE A 72 8.85 10.81 -8.11
#